data_AF-A0A1I3HJQ9-F1
#
_entry.id   AF-A0A1I3HJQ9-F1
#
_cell.length_a   1.000
_cell.length_b   1.000
_cell.length_c   1.000
_cell.angle_alpha   90.00
_cell.angle_beta   90.00
_cell.angle_gamma   90.00
#
_symmetry.space_group_name_H-M   'P 1'
#
loop_
_entity.id
_entity.type
_entity.pdbx_description
1 polymer ?
#
loop_
_entity_poly.entity_id
_entity_poly.type
_entity_poly.pdbx_seq_one_letter_code
_entity_poly.pdbx_strand_id
1 'polypeptide(L)'
;MLGPTLAPLELAGRKLLALFGRAEARDFADVYVLAQRFGKDDLLEQAQVLDAGFDPQVLAQMMGTLKRFAADEIPLAASDLPLAETFFKGRADELR
;
A
#
# COMPACT_ATOMS: atom_id res chain seq x y z
N MET A 1 -10.07 7.20 24.86
CA MET A 1 -10.98 6.45 23.97
C MET A 1 -10.56 6.74 22.54
N LEU A 2 -9.92 5.78 21.88
CA LEU A 2 -9.60 5.86 20.45
C LEU A 2 -10.88 5.47 19.69
N GLY A 3 -11.44 6.39 18.92
CA GLY A 3 -12.77 6.25 18.31
C GLY A 3 -12.85 5.17 17.22
N PRO A 4 -14.07 4.82 16.75
CA PRO A 4 -14.30 3.80 15.72
C PRO A 4 -13.61 4.07 14.38
N THR A 5 -13.10 5.29 14.16
CA THR A 5 -12.32 5.67 12.96
C THR A 5 -10.87 5.15 13.01
N LEU A 6 -10.28 4.95 14.20
CA LEU A 6 -8.93 4.43 14.32
C LEU A 6 -8.84 2.95 13.90
N ALA A 7 -9.83 2.12 14.23
CA ALA A 7 -9.75 0.68 13.95
C ALA A 7 -9.68 0.35 12.43
N PRO A 8 -10.47 1.00 11.54
CA PRO A 8 -10.34 0.84 10.10
C PRO A 8 -9.00 1.36 9.54
N LEU A 9 -8.52 2.51 10.01
CA LEU A 9 -7.24 3.07 9.57
C LEU A 9 -6.07 2.20 10.04
N GLU A 10 -6.09 1.74 11.29
CA GLU A 10 -5.11 0.83 11.85
C GLU A 10 -5.05 -0.49 11.06
N LEU A 11 -6.20 -1.03 10.65
CA LEU A 11 -6.25 -2.17 9.72
C LEU A 11 -5.62 -1.82 8.36
N ALA A 12 -5.85 -0.62 7.84
CA ALA A 12 -5.23 -0.16 6.61
C ALA A 12 -3.70 -0.06 6.72
N GLY A 13 -3.19 0.45 7.85
CA GLY A 13 -1.76 0.45 8.16
C GLY A 13 -1.16 -0.95 8.19
N ARG A 14 -1.85 -1.93 8.81
CA ARG A 14 -1.42 -3.34 8.77
C ARG A 14 -1.38 -3.92 7.36
N LYS A 15 -2.26 -3.49 6.47
CA LYS A 15 -2.25 -3.90 5.05
C LYS A 15 -1.07 -3.30 4.30
N LEU A 16 -0.72 -2.04 4.59
CA LEU A 16 0.51 -1.45 4.07
C LEU A 16 1.76 -2.19 4.58
N LEU A 17 1.78 -2.58 5.87
CA LEU A 17 2.86 -3.40 6.43
C LEU A 17 2.95 -4.79 5.79
N ALA A 18 1.81 -5.39 5.39
CA ALA A 18 1.83 -6.62 4.62
C ALA A 18 2.54 -6.40 3.27
N LEU A 19 2.18 -5.34 2.53
CA LEU A 19 2.88 -4.99 1.29
C LEU A 19 4.39 -4.77 1.51
N PHE A 20 4.75 -4.07 2.58
CA PHE A 20 6.15 -3.85 2.98
C PHE A 20 6.92 -5.15 3.24
N GLY A 21 6.29 -6.13 3.91
CA GLY A 21 6.97 -7.37 4.31
C GLY A 21 7.05 -8.44 3.22
N ARG A 22 6.02 -8.58 2.38
CA ARG A 22 5.91 -9.68 1.41
C ARG A 22 5.68 -9.25 -0.04
N ALA A 23 5.07 -8.09 -0.25
CA ALA A 23 4.70 -7.56 -1.56
C ALA A 23 3.99 -8.60 -2.46
N GLU A 24 2.97 -9.28 -1.97
CA GLU A 24 2.15 -10.22 -2.77
C GLU A 24 1.14 -9.45 -3.64
N ALA A 25 0.69 -10.03 -4.76
CA ALA A 25 -0.22 -9.37 -5.71
C ALA A 25 -1.49 -8.81 -5.03
N ARG A 26 -2.04 -9.56 -4.08
CA ARG A 26 -3.19 -9.15 -3.27
C ARG A 26 -2.93 -7.90 -2.41
N ASP A 27 -1.69 -7.68 -1.98
CA ASP A 27 -1.35 -6.54 -1.13
C ASP A 27 -1.38 -5.26 -1.92
N PHE A 28 -0.95 -5.30 -3.18
CA PHE A 28 -1.06 -4.15 -4.09
C PHE A 28 -2.51 -3.76 -4.32
N ALA A 29 -3.40 -4.74 -4.53
CA ALA A 29 -4.81 -4.48 -4.66
C ALA A 29 -5.41 -3.89 -3.36
N ASP A 30 -5.13 -4.53 -2.21
CA ASP A 30 -5.60 -4.07 -0.90
C ASP A 30 -5.13 -2.62 -0.62
N VAL A 31 -3.83 -2.35 -0.80
CA VAL A 31 -3.24 -1.02 -0.52
C VAL A 31 -3.76 0.04 -1.49
N TYR A 32 -3.91 -0.28 -2.78
CA TYR A 32 -4.48 0.67 -3.75
C TYR A 32 -5.89 1.09 -3.33
N VAL A 33 -6.78 0.13 -3.05
CA VAL A 33 -8.15 0.41 -2.61
C VAL A 33 -8.19 1.20 -1.31
N LEU A 34 -7.33 0.85 -0.35
CA LEU A 34 -7.25 1.54 0.94
C LEU A 34 -6.70 2.96 0.81
N ALA A 35 -5.73 3.19 -0.08
CA ALA A 35 -5.20 4.52 -0.35
C ALA A 35 -6.27 5.44 -0.97
N GLN A 36 -7.14 4.91 -1.83
CA GLN A 36 -8.29 5.67 -2.35
C GLN A 36 -9.29 6.06 -1.26
N ARG A 37 -9.42 5.23 -0.20
CA ARG A 37 -10.38 5.43 0.88
C ARG A 37 -9.88 6.36 1.99
N PHE A 38 -8.64 6.17 2.42
CA PHE A 38 -8.08 6.82 3.60
C PHE A 38 -6.99 7.85 3.26
N GLY A 39 -6.42 7.81 2.05
CA GLY A 39 -5.30 8.64 1.68
C GLY A 39 -3.96 7.92 1.88
N LYS A 40 -3.06 8.16 0.93
CA LYS A 40 -1.72 7.54 0.86
C LYS A 40 -0.81 7.90 2.03
N ASP A 41 -0.96 9.09 2.59
CA ASP A 41 -0.11 9.61 3.67
C ASP A 41 -0.60 9.11 5.04
N ASP A 42 -1.92 9.09 5.29
CA ASP A 42 -2.52 8.48 6.48
C ASP A 42 -2.14 7.00 6.62
N LEU A 43 -2.12 6.25 5.52
CA LEU A 43 -1.66 4.86 5.50
C LEU A 43 -0.19 4.74 5.92
N LEU A 44 0.66 5.66 5.44
CA LEU A 44 2.10 5.69 5.71
C LEU A 44 2.38 6.04 7.18
N GLU A 45 1.71 7.07 7.70
CA GLU A 45 1.79 7.46 9.10
C GLU A 45 1.33 6.32 10.02
N GLN A 46 0.21 5.68 9.68
CA GLN A 46 -0.31 4.58 10.47
C GLN A 46 0.63 3.37 10.46
N ALA A 47 1.30 3.07 9.35
CA ALA A 47 2.29 1.99 9.30
C ALA A 47 3.52 2.29 10.18
N GLN A 48 4.01 3.53 10.18
CA GLN A 48 5.11 3.98 11.07
C GLN A 48 4.73 3.88 12.56
N VAL A 49 3.48 4.19 12.91
CA VAL A 49 2.98 4.03 14.29
C VAL A 49 2.93 2.56 14.70
N LEU A 50 2.60 1.66 13.76
CA LEU A 50 2.41 0.24 14.03
C LEU A 50 3.71 -0.57 14.07
N ASP A 51 4.74 -0.16 13.33
CA ASP A 51 6.01 -0.88 13.23
C ASP A 51 7.19 0.10 13.21
N ALA A 52 8.01 0.08 14.28
CA ALA A 52 9.20 0.91 14.39
C ALA A 52 10.33 0.50 13.43
N GLY A 53 10.25 -0.70 12.83
CA GLY A 53 11.15 -1.17 11.77
C GLY A 53 10.69 -0.80 10.36
N PHE A 54 9.56 -0.09 10.22
CA PHE A 54 9.07 0.34 8.93
C PHE A 54 9.97 1.42 8.32
N ASP A 55 10.46 1.15 7.11
CA ASP A 55 11.33 2.04 6.35
C ASP A 55 10.64 2.47 5.04
N PRO A 56 10.34 3.77 4.85
CA PRO A 56 9.72 4.27 3.62
C PRO A 56 10.53 4.00 2.34
N GLN A 57 11.86 3.96 2.41
CA GLN A 57 12.70 3.65 1.24
C GLN A 57 12.60 2.18 0.86
N VAL A 58 12.55 1.27 1.85
CA VAL A 58 12.30 -0.15 1.60
C VAL A 58 10.89 -0.35 1.06
N LEU A 59 9.88 0.36 1.58
CA LEU A 59 8.54 0.35 1.01
C LEU A 59 8.55 0.78 -0.46
N ALA A 60 9.29 1.82 -0.83
CA ALA A 60 9.42 2.27 -2.22
C ALA A 60 10.00 1.17 -3.13
N GLN A 61 10.97 0.41 -2.64
CA GLN A 61 11.53 -0.73 -3.35
C GLN A 61 10.47 -1.83 -3.53
N MET A 62 9.72 -2.16 -2.46
CA MET A 62 8.65 -3.15 -2.49
C MET A 62 7.54 -2.76 -3.46
N MET A 63 7.13 -1.49 -3.48
CA MET A 63 6.16 -0.96 -4.45
C MET A 63 6.64 -1.16 -5.90
N GLY A 64 7.94 -0.99 -6.14
CA GLY A 64 8.56 -1.22 -7.45
C GLY A 64 8.55 -2.68 -7.91
N THR A 65 8.24 -3.64 -7.03
CA THR A 65 8.13 -5.06 -7.38
C THR A 65 6.81 -5.42 -8.05
N LEU A 66 5.81 -4.52 -8.07
CA LEU A 66 4.52 -4.72 -8.74
C LEU A 66 4.66 -5.29 -10.16
N LYS A 67 5.65 -4.81 -10.92
CA LYS A 67 5.97 -5.23 -12.29
C LYS A 67 6.31 -6.72 -12.46
N ARG A 68 6.48 -7.46 -11.36
CA ARG A 68 6.73 -8.92 -11.39
C ARG A 68 5.48 -9.73 -11.66
N PHE A 69 4.30 -9.13 -11.48
CA PHE A 69 3.01 -9.79 -11.66
C PHE A 69 2.42 -9.45 -13.03
N ALA A 70 1.79 -10.44 -13.64
CA ALA A 70 0.91 -10.23 -14.77
C ALA A 70 -0.41 -9.57 -14.31
N ALA A 71 -1.10 -8.94 -15.26
CA ALA A 71 -2.33 -8.20 -15.01
C ALA A 71 -3.44 -9.05 -14.35
N ASP A 72 -3.55 -10.32 -14.72
CA ASP A 72 -4.53 -11.27 -14.20
C ASP A 72 -4.19 -11.83 -12.81
N GLU A 73 -2.95 -11.66 -12.35
CA GLU A 73 -2.53 -12.05 -11.00
C GLU A 73 -2.93 -11.02 -9.94
N ILE A 74 -3.10 -9.76 -10.33
CA ILE A 74 -3.48 -8.67 -9.42
C ILE A 74 -5.01 -8.61 -9.36
N PRO A 75 -5.63 -8.80 -8.17
CA PRO A 75 -7.08 -8.86 -8.04
C PRO A 75 -7.72 -7.46 -8.06
N LEU A 76 -7.55 -6.75 -9.17
CA LEU A 76 -8.17 -5.47 -9.48
C LEU A 76 -8.95 -5.57 -10.80
N ALA A 77 -9.89 -4.66 -11.03
CA ALA A 77 -10.53 -4.55 -12.34
C ALA A 77 -9.48 -4.16 -13.40
N ALA A 78 -9.63 -4.66 -14.63
CA ALA A 78 -8.72 -4.33 -15.72
C ALA A 78 -8.63 -2.82 -16.01
N SER A 79 -9.69 -2.05 -15.70
CA SER A 79 -9.69 -0.59 -15.78
C SER A 79 -8.81 0.09 -14.73
N ASP A 80 -8.61 -0.56 -13.59
CA ASP A 80 -7.95 0.02 -12.42
C ASP A 80 -6.46 -0.31 -12.41
N LEU A 81 -6.02 -1.37 -13.11
CA LEU A 81 -4.63 -1.78 -13.17
C LEU A 81 -3.67 -0.66 -13.63
N PRO A 82 -3.92 0.06 -14.74
CA PRO A 82 -3.03 1.14 -15.17
C PRO A 82 -2.97 2.30 -14.15
N LEU A 83 -4.07 2.53 -13.43
CA LEU A 83 -4.14 3.55 -12.39
C LEU A 83 -3.34 3.12 -11.15
N ALA A 84 -3.44 1.86 -10.76
CA ALA A 84 -2.67 1.28 -9.67
C ALA A 84 -1.17 1.29 -10.00
N GLU A 85 -0.76 0.91 -11.22
CA GLU A 85 0.64 0.99 -11.66
C GLU A 85 1.19 2.41 -11.58
N THR A 86 0.43 3.39 -12.07
CA THR A 86 0.79 4.82 -12.00
C THR A 86 0.90 5.28 -10.55
N PHE A 87 -0.06 4.89 -9.70
CA PHE A 87 -0.08 5.19 -8.28
C PHE A 87 1.17 4.66 -7.57
N PHE A 88 1.48 3.37 -7.71
CA PHE A 88 2.63 2.76 -7.04
C PHE A 88 3.96 3.27 -7.57
N LYS A 89 4.06 3.56 -8.87
CA LYS A 89 5.24 4.22 -9.44
C LYS A 89 5.44 5.61 -8.83
N GLY A 90 4.40 6.45 -8.83
CA GLY A 90 4.46 7.78 -8.25
C GLY A 90 4.83 7.76 -6.76
N ARG A 91 4.23 6.85 -5.99
CA ARG A 91 4.60 6.68 -4.57
C ARG A 91 6.03 6.21 -4.38
N ALA A 92 6.50 5.25 -5.18
CA ALA A 92 7.87 4.80 -5.09
C ALA A 92 8.87 5.92 -5.43
N ASP A 93 8.53 6.82 -6.34
CA ASP A 93 9.36 7.98 -6.70
C ASP A 93 9.33 9.06 -5.60
N GLU A 94 8.20 9.28 -4.94
CA GLU A 94 8.05 10.24 -3.82
C GLU A 94 8.79 9.81 -2.54
N LEU A 95 9.03 8.50 -2.35
CA LEU A 95 9.63 7.94 -1.13
C LEU A 95 11.15 7.65 -1.24
N ARG A 96 11.76 7.88 -2.41
CA ARG A 96 13.21 7.75 -2.65
C ARG A 96 13.95 9.04 -2.34
#